data_AF-A0A7Y0FTV4-F1
#
_entry.id   AF-A0A7Y0FTV4-F1
#
_cell.length_a   1.000
_cell.length_b   1.000
_cell.length_c   1.000
_cell.angle_alpha   90.00
_cell.angle_beta   90.00
_cell.angle_gamma   90.00
#
_symmetry.space_group_name_H-M   'P 1'
#
loop_
_entity.id
_entity.type
_entity.pdbx_description
1 polymer ?
#
loop_
_entity_poly.entity_id
_entity_poly.type
_entity_poly.pdbx_seq_one_letter_code
_entity_poly.pdbx_strand_id
1 'polypeptide(L)'
;MIEYALLFGLGFLAAALLAMLIAPSIHHRIVLYTENRLKATMPLSPQEIRAQKDMVRAVYAAENARTTQELIREREKASSLKLANETLGKEASRLLADAQELHVQINDMSVEAADFRSKVRRAEFEADNLREALRRTEETSAAKDVELANLARRVDRMMADIDNLKIERTTRETEIENLKMRVQSLRDEREDLRREAKLVTKRAKDAEIRLSQEEHKLLRLDDRLGREMAENVDKEAMLERRLKEIARLKQSLKTANGQVRTAVRALRAANVPVPAFEEIEVADEEPVAEAVTNNTPGRQNVEALSDELRNRHIALTERLLKAKASTNDKALREEIADIAAKMVVLTAAREGETSPIPDLLRAKSQKSAGKGLSLAERVLAIDPSLSRGANAQPPAGE
;
A
#
# COMPACT_ATOMS: atom_id res chain seq x y z
N MET A 1 -32.01 151.20 166.22
CA MET A 1 -31.02 150.26 165.64
C MET A 1 -31.57 149.40 164.49
N ILE A 2 -32.88 149.09 164.43
CA ILE A 2 -33.45 148.26 163.34
C ILE A 2 -33.65 149.05 162.02
N GLU A 3 -33.85 150.37 162.09
CA GLU A 3 -34.10 151.24 160.93
C GLU A 3 -32.95 151.28 159.91
N TYR A 4 -31.70 151.34 160.37
CA TYR A 4 -30.52 151.30 159.49
C TYR A 4 -30.34 149.94 158.79
N ALA A 5 -30.75 148.84 159.43
CA ALA A 5 -30.72 147.51 158.82
C ALA A 5 -31.79 147.36 157.72
N LEU A 6 -32.96 147.99 157.88
CA LEU A 6 -34.03 147.98 156.87
C LEU A 6 -33.68 148.80 155.63
N LEU A 7 -33.08 149.99 155.79
CA LEU A 7 -32.63 150.80 154.64
C LEU A 7 -31.50 150.12 153.86
N PHE A 8 -30.55 149.48 154.55
CA PHE A 8 -29.51 148.68 153.90
C PHE A 8 -30.10 147.46 153.17
N GLY A 9 -31.07 146.77 153.80
CA GLY A 9 -31.79 145.66 153.20
C GLY A 9 -32.57 146.07 151.95
N LEU A 10 -33.27 147.21 151.97
CA LEU A 10 -34.01 147.75 150.82
C LEU A 10 -33.06 148.16 149.69
N GLY A 11 -31.94 148.82 150.01
CA GLY A 11 -30.92 149.19 149.03
C GLY A 11 -30.29 147.98 148.36
N PHE A 12 -29.99 146.92 149.12
CA PHE A 12 -29.49 145.66 148.59
C PHE A 12 -30.52 144.94 147.71
N LEU A 13 -31.79 144.91 148.14
CA LEU A 13 -32.86 144.29 147.37
C LEU A 13 -33.06 145.01 146.02
N ALA A 14 -33.02 146.34 146.00
CA ALA A 14 -33.14 147.14 144.79
C ALA A 14 -31.97 146.89 143.81
N ALA A 15 -30.74 146.79 144.32
CA ALA A 15 -29.57 146.46 143.50
C ALA A 15 -29.63 145.04 142.94
N ALA A 16 -30.09 144.06 143.74
CA ALA A 16 -30.28 142.68 143.29
C ALA A 16 -31.34 142.58 142.20
N LEU A 17 -32.44 143.35 142.32
CA LEU A 17 -33.50 143.40 141.31
C LEU A 17 -33.00 143.98 139.98
N LEU A 18 -32.19 145.05 140.02
CA LEU A 18 -31.55 145.63 138.84
C LEU A 18 -30.56 144.66 138.17
N ALA A 19 -29.76 143.93 138.96
CA ALA A 19 -28.85 142.92 138.43
C ALA A 19 -29.61 141.78 137.73
N MET A 20 -30.73 141.34 138.30
CA MET A 20 -31.56 140.27 137.71
C MET A 20 -32.26 140.70 136.41
N LEU A 21 -32.56 141.99 136.25
CA LEU A 21 -33.14 142.53 135.02
C LEU A 21 -32.13 142.60 133.85
N ILE A 22 -30.86 142.91 134.16
CA ILE A 22 -29.82 143.12 133.13
C ILE A 22 -29.10 141.80 132.78
N ALA A 23 -28.99 140.87 133.72
CA ALA A 23 -28.29 139.58 133.53
C ALA A 23 -28.73 138.78 132.28
N PRO A 24 -30.03 138.66 131.94
CA PRO A 24 -30.46 137.89 130.76
C PRO A 24 -29.94 138.49 129.44
N SER A 25 -29.91 139.83 129.33
CA SER A 25 -29.47 140.51 128.11
C SER A 25 -27.96 140.38 127.89
N ILE A 26 -27.16 140.44 128.96
CA ILE A 26 -25.71 140.25 128.87
C ILE A 26 -25.40 138.78 128.51
N HIS A 27 -26.12 137.81 129.10
CA HIS A 27 -25.91 136.40 128.81
C HIS A 27 -26.20 136.07 127.33
N HIS A 28 -27.32 136.56 126.77
CA HIS A 28 -27.61 136.37 125.35
C HIS A 28 -26.53 136.94 124.43
N ARG A 29 -25.95 138.10 124.77
CA ARG A 29 -24.84 138.70 123.99
C ARG A 29 -23.58 137.85 124.06
N ILE A 30 -23.24 137.30 125.22
CA ILE A 30 -22.07 136.44 125.40
C ILE A 30 -22.24 135.15 124.58
N VAL A 31 -23.40 134.50 124.63
CA VAL A 31 -23.67 133.26 123.89
C VAL A 31 -23.56 133.47 122.37
N LEU A 32 -24.08 134.58 121.84
CA LEU A 32 -23.95 134.90 120.41
C LEU A 32 -22.49 135.11 120.00
N TYR A 33 -21.71 135.84 120.82
CA TYR A 33 -20.30 136.07 120.52
C TYR A 33 -19.46 134.80 120.66
N THR A 34 -19.76 133.93 121.62
CA THR A 34 -19.05 132.64 121.76
C THR A 34 -19.42 131.68 120.64
N GLU A 35 -20.69 131.60 120.23
CA GLU A 35 -21.14 130.79 119.11
C GLU A 35 -20.54 131.27 117.78
N ASN A 36 -20.52 132.58 117.52
CA ASN A 36 -19.93 133.15 116.31
C ASN A 36 -18.40 132.97 116.27
N ARG A 37 -17.71 133.10 117.40
CA ARG A 37 -16.28 132.85 117.49
C ARG A 37 -15.94 131.37 117.33
N LEU A 38 -16.76 130.46 117.88
CA LEU A 38 -16.60 129.02 117.70
C LEU A 38 -16.79 128.62 116.22
N LYS A 39 -17.83 129.16 115.56
CA LYS A 39 -18.10 128.94 114.14
C LYS A 39 -16.98 129.48 113.24
N ALA A 40 -16.32 130.59 113.63
CA ALA A 40 -15.21 131.17 112.87
C ALA A 40 -13.87 130.42 113.03
N THR A 41 -13.67 129.72 114.16
CA THR A 41 -12.45 128.94 114.42
C THR A 41 -12.60 127.45 114.12
N MET A 42 -13.82 126.99 113.85
CA MET A 42 -14.07 125.60 113.48
C MET A 42 -13.70 125.42 111.99
N PRO A 43 -12.76 124.52 111.67
CA PRO A 43 -12.16 124.47 110.34
C PRO A 43 -13.10 123.91 109.25
N LEU A 44 -14.22 123.28 109.64
CA LEU A 44 -15.21 122.76 108.69
C LEU A 44 -16.63 123.17 109.10
N SER A 45 -17.37 123.70 108.13
CA SER A 45 -18.80 123.96 108.29
C SER A 45 -19.60 122.65 108.36
N PRO A 46 -20.78 122.61 109.00
CA PRO A 46 -21.63 121.41 109.04
C PRO A 46 -22.04 120.89 107.65
N GLN A 47 -22.03 121.75 106.63
CA GLN A 47 -22.28 121.38 105.24
C GLN A 47 -21.09 120.65 104.62
N GLU A 48 -19.85 121.06 104.93
CA GLU A 48 -18.64 120.40 104.45
C GLU A 48 -18.45 119.01 105.06
N ILE A 49 -18.81 118.81 106.33
CA ILE A 49 -18.77 117.48 106.97
C ILE A 49 -19.76 116.53 106.30
N ARG A 50 -20.95 117.02 105.93
CA ARG A 50 -21.93 116.23 105.16
C ARG A 50 -21.41 115.96 103.75
N ALA A 51 -20.82 116.94 103.08
CA ALA A 51 -20.24 116.79 101.75
C ALA A 51 -19.06 115.79 101.73
N GLN A 52 -18.15 115.83 102.70
CA GLN A 52 -17.06 114.85 102.81
C GLN A 52 -17.57 113.44 103.12
N LYS A 53 -18.57 113.32 104.00
CA LYS A 53 -19.21 112.04 104.29
C LYS A 53 -19.92 111.46 103.06
N ASP A 54 -20.61 112.30 102.30
CA ASP A 54 -21.28 111.90 101.07
C ASP A 54 -20.27 111.65 99.94
N MET A 55 -19.14 112.37 99.90
CA MET A 55 -18.01 112.10 98.99
C MET A 55 -17.37 110.75 99.30
N VAL A 56 -17.09 110.41 100.55
CA VAL A 56 -16.55 109.10 100.94
C VAL A 56 -17.53 107.98 100.60
N ARG A 57 -18.83 108.18 100.85
CA ARG A 57 -19.87 107.24 100.39
C ARG A 57 -19.90 107.10 98.88
N ALA A 58 -19.74 108.19 98.14
CA ALA A 58 -19.72 108.19 96.68
C ALA A 58 -18.47 107.49 96.12
N VAL A 59 -17.29 107.73 96.70
CA VAL A 59 -16.03 107.05 96.32
C VAL A 59 -16.14 105.56 96.61
N TYR A 60 -16.58 105.18 97.82
CA TYR A 60 -16.78 103.76 98.16
C TYR A 60 -17.84 103.09 97.29
N ALA A 61 -18.94 103.80 96.97
CA ALA A 61 -19.95 103.29 96.04
C ALA A 61 -19.41 103.17 94.61
N ALA A 62 -18.60 104.11 94.13
CA ALA A 62 -17.98 104.08 92.81
C ALA A 62 -16.92 102.98 92.69
N GLU A 63 -16.09 102.79 93.71
CA GLU A 63 -15.10 101.71 93.78
C GLU A 63 -15.78 100.34 93.90
N ASN A 64 -16.82 100.21 94.72
CA ASN A 64 -17.64 98.99 94.77
C ASN A 64 -18.35 98.73 93.45
N ALA A 65 -18.87 99.76 92.76
CA ALA A 65 -19.46 99.60 91.45
C ALA A 65 -18.43 99.17 90.39
N ARG A 66 -17.21 99.74 90.43
CA ARG A 66 -16.12 99.35 89.52
C ARG A 66 -15.67 97.91 89.75
N THR A 67 -15.40 97.54 91.00
CA THR A 67 -14.95 96.17 91.36
C THR A 67 -16.04 95.14 91.10
N THR A 68 -17.31 95.45 91.36
CA THR A 68 -18.42 94.55 91.00
C THR A 68 -18.54 94.41 89.48
N GLN A 69 -18.39 95.49 88.71
CA GLN A 69 -18.41 95.42 87.25
C GLN A 69 -17.22 94.62 86.68
N GLU A 70 -16.02 94.78 87.23
CA GLU A 70 -14.84 93.99 86.86
C GLU A 70 -15.02 92.52 87.22
N LEU A 71 -15.57 92.22 88.41
CA LEU A 71 -15.89 90.86 88.82
C LEU A 71 -16.94 90.22 87.90
N ILE A 72 -17.95 90.97 87.48
CA ILE A 72 -18.96 90.51 86.51
C ILE A 72 -18.28 90.20 85.17
N ARG A 73 -17.45 91.11 84.64
CA ARG A 73 -16.72 90.90 83.38
C ARG A 73 -15.80 89.69 83.44
N GLU A 74 -15.05 89.49 84.53
CA GLU A 74 -14.18 88.33 84.69
C GLU A 74 -14.97 87.03 84.86
N ARG A 75 -16.12 87.07 85.55
CA ARG A 75 -17.04 85.92 85.61
C ARG A 75 -17.63 85.58 84.25
N GLU A 76 -18.02 86.56 83.46
CA GLU A 76 -18.50 86.38 82.08
C GLU A 76 -17.40 85.82 81.17
N LYS A 77 -16.16 86.31 81.27
CA LYS A 77 -15.02 85.73 80.55
C LYS A 77 -14.76 84.29 80.98
N ALA A 78 -14.70 84.02 82.29
CA ALA A 78 -14.48 82.67 82.80
C ALA A 78 -15.60 81.70 82.41
N SER A 79 -16.87 82.14 82.41
CA SER A 79 -17.98 81.32 81.93
C SER A 79 -17.88 81.05 80.43
N SER A 80 -17.55 82.06 79.63
CA SER A 80 -17.35 81.89 78.18
C SER A 80 -16.20 80.93 77.85
N LEU A 81 -15.07 81.01 78.58
CA LEU A 81 -13.92 80.11 78.41
C LEU A 81 -14.23 78.68 78.86
N LYS A 82 -15.04 78.50 79.91
CA LYS A 82 -15.51 77.18 80.32
C LYS A 82 -16.42 76.56 79.27
N LEU A 83 -17.38 77.32 78.75
CA LEU A 83 -18.25 76.87 77.66
C LEU A 83 -17.45 76.51 76.41
N ALA A 84 -16.45 77.31 76.03
CA ALA A 84 -15.57 77.02 74.91
C ALA A 84 -14.71 75.75 75.14
N ASN A 85 -14.20 75.54 76.36
CA ASN A 85 -13.50 74.31 76.70
C ASN A 85 -14.43 73.08 76.68
N GLU A 86 -15.67 73.23 77.14
CA GLU A 86 -16.66 72.15 77.08
C GLU A 86 -17.03 71.81 75.63
N THR A 87 -17.17 72.80 74.74
CA THR A 87 -17.40 72.55 73.31
C THR A 87 -16.20 71.87 72.66
N LEU A 88 -14.98 72.36 72.93
CA LEU A 88 -13.75 71.73 72.44
C LEU A 88 -13.57 70.30 72.98
N GLY A 89 -13.92 70.05 74.24
CA GLY A 89 -13.89 68.72 74.84
C GLY A 89 -14.88 67.76 74.19
N LYS A 90 -16.08 68.25 73.82
CA LYS A 90 -17.07 67.47 73.05
C LYS A 90 -16.58 67.17 71.63
N GLU A 91 -16.00 68.16 70.95
CA GLU A 91 -15.42 67.97 69.61
C GLU A 91 -14.25 66.99 69.64
N ALA A 92 -13.33 67.12 70.60
CA ALA A 92 -12.23 66.18 70.77
C ALA A 92 -12.71 64.76 71.06
N SER A 93 -13.75 64.61 71.90
CA SER A 93 -14.35 63.31 72.18
C SER A 93 -15.00 62.70 70.93
N ARG A 94 -15.66 63.52 70.12
CA ARG A 94 -16.25 63.08 68.84
C ARG A 94 -15.18 62.65 67.84
N LEU A 95 -14.13 63.44 67.66
CA LEU A 95 -13.02 63.10 66.77
C LEU A 95 -12.30 61.82 67.21
N LEU A 96 -12.15 61.59 68.52
CA LEU A 96 -11.60 60.34 69.04
C LEU A 96 -12.51 59.14 68.74
N ALA A 97 -13.83 59.30 68.86
CA ALA A 97 -14.78 58.25 68.50
C ALA A 97 -14.72 57.94 66.99
N ASP A 98 -14.73 58.97 66.14
CA ASP A 98 -14.61 58.82 64.69
C ASP A 98 -13.28 58.15 64.31
N ALA A 99 -12.16 58.50 64.97
CA ALA A 99 -10.86 57.88 64.74
C ALA A 99 -10.84 56.39 65.16
N GLN A 100 -11.51 56.05 66.27
CA GLN A 100 -11.66 54.67 66.70
C GLN A 100 -12.52 53.87 65.72
N GLU A 101 -13.63 54.43 65.23
CA GLU A 101 -14.49 53.81 64.23
C GLU A 101 -13.76 53.56 62.92
N LEU A 102 -13.00 54.55 62.42
CA LEU A 102 -12.15 54.39 61.24
C LEU A 102 -11.07 53.33 61.45
N HIS A 103 -10.49 53.22 62.65
CA HIS A 103 -9.53 52.16 62.96
C HIS A 103 -10.17 50.78 62.93
N VAL A 104 -11.38 50.62 63.45
CA VAL A 104 -12.14 49.36 63.34
C VAL A 104 -12.40 49.02 61.87
N GLN A 105 -12.87 49.99 61.09
CA GLN A 105 -13.12 49.79 59.65
C GLN A 105 -11.85 49.38 58.87
N ILE A 106 -10.69 49.99 59.18
CA ILE A 106 -9.41 49.63 58.58
C ILE A 106 -9.04 48.18 58.94
N ASN A 107 -9.25 47.77 60.19
CA ASN A 107 -8.98 46.41 60.62
C ASN A 107 -9.90 45.41 59.92
N ASP A 108 -11.20 45.69 59.83
CA ASP A 108 -12.16 44.83 59.13
C ASP A 108 -11.79 44.68 57.65
N MET A 109 -11.51 45.79 56.97
CA MET A 109 -11.04 45.77 55.58
C MET A 109 -9.71 45.03 55.41
N SER A 110 -8.82 45.08 56.41
CA SER A 110 -7.56 44.32 56.38
C SER A 110 -7.78 42.81 56.50
N VAL A 111 -8.77 42.38 57.30
CA VAL A 111 -9.17 40.97 57.42
C VAL A 111 -9.81 40.50 56.12
N GLU A 112 -10.73 41.28 55.56
CA GLU A 112 -11.34 40.97 54.25
C GLU A 112 -10.28 40.85 53.14
N ALA A 113 -9.31 41.77 53.10
CA ALA A 113 -8.21 41.72 52.15
C ALA A 113 -7.33 40.47 52.34
N ALA A 114 -7.11 40.03 53.59
CA ALA A 114 -6.39 38.79 53.89
C ALA A 114 -7.17 37.55 53.42
N ASP A 115 -8.49 37.54 53.61
CA ASP A 115 -9.38 36.48 53.15
C ASP A 115 -9.42 36.39 51.63
N PHE A 116 -9.53 37.52 50.93
CA PHE A 116 -9.47 37.55 49.46
C PHE A 116 -8.11 37.06 48.95
N ARG A 117 -6.99 37.47 49.55
CA ARG A 117 -5.66 36.94 49.19
C ARG A 117 -5.57 35.42 49.41
N SER A 118 -6.20 34.91 50.47
CA SER A 118 -6.26 33.47 50.72
C SER A 118 -7.08 32.74 49.64
N LYS A 119 -8.26 33.28 49.27
CA LYS A 119 -9.10 32.74 48.20
C LYS A 119 -8.40 32.76 46.85
N VAL A 120 -7.70 33.85 46.51
CA VAL A 120 -6.91 33.96 45.27
C VAL A 120 -5.82 32.89 45.24
N ARG A 121 -5.04 32.73 46.30
CA ARG A 121 -4.01 31.67 46.36
C ARG A 121 -4.58 30.26 46.23
N ARG A 122 -5.75 29.99 46.80
CA ARG A 122 -6.43 28.70 46.64
C ARG A 122 -6.87 28.49 45.19
N ALA A 123 -7.47 29.49 44.57
CA ALA A 123 -7.90 29.43 43.18
C ALA A 123 -6.71 29.30 42.21
N GLU A 124 -5.57 29.96 42.49
CA GLU A 124 -4.32 29.81 41.73
C GLU A 124 -3.79 28.37 41.82
N PHE A 125 -3.74 27.80 43.04
CA PHE A 125 -3.34 26.42 43.24
C PHE A 125 -4.27 25.41 42.54
N GLU A 126 -5.58 25.63 42.62
CA GLU A 126 -6.57 24.81 41.89
C GLU A 126 -6.40 24.93 40.37
N ALA A 127 -6.17 26.15 39.86
CA ALA A 127 -5.92 26.37 38.44
C ALA A 127 -4.66 25.66 37.95
N ASP A 128 -3.58 25.68 38.74
CA ASP A 128 -2.34 24.97 38.40
C ASP A 128 -2.51 23.45 38.43
N ASN A 129 -3.23 22.91 39.41
CA ASN A 129 -3.58 21.50 39.45
C ASN A 129 -4.45 21.08 38.25
N LEU A 130 -5.43 21.90 37.87
CA LEU A 130 -6.27 21.65 36.70
C LEU A 130 -5.47 21.72 35.39
N ARG A 131 -4.52 22.67 35.28
CA ARG A 131 -3.61 22.76 34.13
C ARG A 131 -2.72 21.52 34.03
N GLU A 132 -2.18 21.05 35.13
CA GLU A 132 -1.35 19.84 35.13
C GLU A 132 -2.18 18.59 34.79
N ALA A 133 -3.38 18.47 35.38
CA ALA A 133 -4.30 17.38 35.05
C ALA A 133 -4.68 17.40 33.56
N LEU A 134 -5.01 18.58 33.02
CA LEU A 134 -5.31 18.76 31.60
C LEU A 134 -4.13 18.32 30.73
N ARG A 135 -2.91 18.80 31.03
CA ARG A 135 -1.71 18.43 30.29
C ARG A 135 -1.49 16.92 30.30
N ARG A 136 -1.65 16.24 31.45
CA ARG A 136 -1.54 14.77 31.54
C ARG A 136 -2.62 14.10 30.69
N THR A 137 -3.85 14.60 30.68
CA THR A 137 -4.90 14.04 29.82
C THR A 137 -4.62 14.26 28.33
N GLU A 138 -4.08 15.40 27.94
CA GLU A 138 -3.68 15.70 26.56
C GLU A 138 -2.54 14.79 26.11
N GLU A 139 -1.50 14.60 26.96
CA GLU A 139 -0.39 13.68 26.70
C GLU A 139 -0.89 12.23 26.50
N THR A 140 -1.81 11.77 27.37
CA THR A 140 -2.39 10.42 27.23
C THR A 140 -3.32 10.30 26.01
N SER A 141 -4.02 11.36 25.63
CA SER A 141 -4.82 11.39 24.40
C SER A 141 -3.92 11.30 23.17
N ALA A 142 -2.86 12.11 23.10
CA ALA A 142 -1.91 12.09 22.01
C ALA A 142 -1.21 10.72 21.87
N ALA A 143 -0.87 10.07 22.99
CA ALA A 143 -0.33 8.71 22.98
C ALA A 143 -1.33 7.70 22.38
N LYS A 144 -2.61 7.78 22.77
CA LYS A 144 -3.68 6.94 22.19
C LYS A 144 -3.90 7.21 20.70
N ASP A 145 -3.81 8.46 20.25
CA ASP A 145 -3.94 8.79 18.83
C ASP A 145 -2.82 8.15 17.99
N VAL A 146 -1.60 8.12 18.52
CA VAL A 146 -0.47 7.42 17.88
C VAL A 146 -0.70 5.90 17.86
N GLU A 147 -1.20 5.31 18.95
CA GLU A 147 -1.56 3.89 18.99
C GLU A 147 -2.67 3.54 17.99
N LEU A 148 -3.72 4.37 17.90
CA LEU A 148 -4.81 4.21 16.94
C LEU A 148 -4.29 4.30 15.50
N ALA A 149 -3.42 5.27 15.19
CA ALA A 149 -2.81 5.38 13.87
C ALA A 149 -1.96 4.14 13.52
N ASN A 150 -1.22 3.60 14.48
CA ASN A 150 -0.44 2.37 14.30
C ASN A 150 -1.33 1.15 14.10
N LEU A 151 -2.45 1.07 14.83
CA LEU A 151 -3.41 -0.02 14.70
C LEU A 151 -4.14 0.05 13.35
N ALA A 152 -4.53 1.25 12.90
CA ALA A 152 -5.10 1.46 11.57
C ALA A 152 -4.14 1.00 10.45
N ARG A 153 -2.87 1.42 10.51
CA ARG A 153 -1.83 0.93 9.56
C ARG A 153 -1.63 -0.58 9.61
N ARG A 154 -1.85 -1.23 10.76
CA ARG A 154 -1.78 -2.69 10.87
C ARG A 154 -2.99 -3.34 10.22
N VAL A 155 -4.19 -2.77 10.41
CA VAL A 155 -5.41 -3.23 9.74
C VAL A 155 -5.26 -3.09 8.22
N ASP A 156 -4.80 -1.96 7.72
CA ASP A 156 -4.58 -1.74 6.27
C ASP A 156 -3.62 -2.76 5.67
N ARG A 157 -2.52 -3.07 6.38
CA ARG A 157 -1.58 -4.14 5.97
C ARG A 157 -2.26 -5.51 5.93
N MET A 158 -3.00 -5.87 6.97
CA MET A 158 -3.72 -7.15 6.99
C MET A 158 -4.79 -7.22 5.90
N MET A 159 -5.45 -6.11 5.56
CA MET A 159 -6.39 -6.06 4.45
C MET A 159 -5.69 -6.29 3.10
N ALA A 160 -4.54 -5.64 2.87
CA ALA A 160 -3.74 -5.88 1.67
C ALA A 160 -3.27 -7.35 1.58
N ASP A 161 -2.85 -7.94 2.70
CA ASP A 161 -2.48 -9.36 2.75
C ASP A 161 -3.68 -10.27 2.44
N ILE A 162 -4.88 -9.94 2.95
CA ILE A 162 -6.12 -10.68 2.64
C ILE A 162 -6.45 -10.58 1.15
N ASP A 163 -6.34 -9.40 0.55
CA ASP A 163 -6.59 -9.20 -0.89
C ASP A 163 -5.58 -9.98 -1.74
N ASN A 164 -4.30 -9.98 -1.35
CA ASN A 164 -3.27 -10.80 -2.00
C ASN A 164 -3.60 -12.30 -1.89
N LEU A 165 -3.94 -12.80 -0.70
CA LEU A 165 -4.33 -14.19 -0.49
C LEU A 165 -5.59 -14.56 -1.27
N LYS A 166 -6.53 -13.62 -1.45
CA LYS A 166 -7.73 -13.82 -2.28
C LYS A 166 -7.37 -13.93 -3.75
N ILE A 167 -6.43 -13.11 -4.25
CA ILE A 167 -5.91 -13.22 -5.62
C ILE A 167 -5.18 -14.56 -5.80
N GLU A 168 -4.30 -14.95 -4.87
CA GLU A 168 -3.63 -16.24 -4.92
C GLU A 168 -4.62 -17.40 -4.90
N ARG A 169 -5.68 -17.30 -4.10
CA ARG A 169 -6.73 -18.31 -4.09
C ARG A 169 -7.43 -18.41 -5.44
N THR A 170 -7.80 -17.29 -6.06
CA THR A 170 -8.47 -17.33 -7.37
C THR A 170 -7.54 -17.84 -8.48
N THR A 171 -6.25 -17.48 -8.46
CA THR A 171 -5.28 -18.04 -9.41
C THR A 171 -5.14 -19.55 -9.23
N ARG A 172 -5.02 -20.04 -7.99
CA ARG A 172 -5.02 -21.49 -7.70
C ARG A 172 -6.31 -22.18 -8.14
N GLU A 173 -7.48 -21.56 -7.95
CA GLU A 173 -8.75 -22.10 -8.44
C GLU A 173 -8.76 -22.20 -9.98
N THR A 174 -8.20 -21.21 -10.70
CA THR A 174 -8.05 -21.31 -12.16
C THR A 174 -7.03 -22.37 -12.61
N GLU A 175 -5.93 -22.55 -11.87
CA GLU A 175 -4.96 -23.63 -12.12
C GLU A 175 -5.61 -25.01 -11.93
N ILE A 176 -6.40 -25.18 -10.86
CA ILE A 176 -7.14 -26.41 -10.59
C ILE A 176 -8.14 -26.70 -11.70
N GLU A 177 -8.90 -25.71 -12.17
CA GLU A 177 -9.86 -25.93 -13.25
C GLU A 177 -9.16 -26.27 -14.56
N ASN A 178 -8.03 -25.63 -14.88
CA ASN A 178 -7.22 -25.98 -16.06
C ASN A 178 -6.67 -27.41 -15.96
N LEU A 179 -6.12 -27.80 -14.80
CA LEU A 179 -5.68 -29.18 -14.57
C LEU A 179 -6.81 -30.19 -14.69
N LYS A 180 -8.01 -29.85 -14.21
CA LYS A 180 -9.20 -30.69 -14.33
C LYS A 180 -9.61 -30.87 -15.79
N MET A 181 -9.61 -29.81 -16.59
CA MET A 181 -9.84 -29.89 -18.05
C MET A 181 -8.78 -30.75 -18.73
N ARG A 182 -7.50 -30.62 -18.35
CA ARG A 182 -6.41 -31.47 -18.88
C ARG A 182 -6.62 -32.93 -18.51
N VAL A 183 -6.98 -33.22 -17.26
CA VAL A 183 -7.27 -34.60 -16.81
C VAL A 183 -8.47 -35.18 -17.56
N GLN A 184 -9.51 -34.38 -17.83
CA GLN A 184 -10.63 -34.82 -18.67
C GLN A 184 -10.16 -35.15 -20.10
N SER A 185 -9.41 -34.26 -20.76
CA SER A 185 -8.88 -34.54 -22.10
C SER A 185 -8.03 -35.81 -22.16
N LEU A 186 -7.16 -36.04 -21.18
CA LEU A 186 -6.34 -37.26 -21.10
C LEU A 186 -7.18 -38.51 -20.83
N ARG A 187 -8.30 -38.39 -20.10
CA ARG A 187 -9.24 -39.50 -19.90
C ARG A 187 -9.95 -39.86 -21.19
N ASP A 188 -10.38 -38.87 -21.97
CA ASP A 188 -11.05 -39.06 -23.26
C ASP A 188 -10.07 -39.68 -24.27
N GLU A 189 -8.86 -39.12 -24.41
CA GLU A 189 -7.78 -39.70 -25.24
C GLU A 189 -7.47 -41.15 -24.86
N ARG A 190 -7.39 -41.45 -23.56
CA ARG A 190 -7.18 -42.83 -23.07
C ARG A 190 -8.36 -43.74 -23.43
N GLU A 191 -9.59 -43.26 -23.39
CA GLU A 191 -10.76 -44.05 -23.79
C GLU A 191 -10.79 -44.33 -25.29
N ASP A 192 -10.44 -43.34 -26.12
CA ASP A 192 -10.34 -43.51 -27.55
C ASP A 192 -9.20 -44.46 -27.93
N LEU A 193 -8.01 -44.30 -27.36
CA LEU A 193 -6.91 -45.27 -27.54
C LEU A 193 -7.29 -46.68 -27.09
N ARG A 194 -8.08 -46.82 -26.00
CA ARG A 194 -8.60 -48.13 -25.58
C ARG A 194 -9.60 -48.70 -26.59
N ARG A 195 -10.45 -47.88 -27.21
CA ARG A 195 -11.39 -48.31 -28.27
C ARG A 195 -10.63 -48.73 -29.52
N GLU A 196 -9.63 -47.95 -29.94
CA GLU A 196 -8.75 -48.27 -31.07
C GLU A 196 -7.97 -49.56 -30.83
N ALA A 197 -7.36 -49.74 -29.66
CA ALA A 197 -6.68 -50.97 -29.30
C ALA A 197 -7.62 -52.18 -29.34
N LYS A 198 -8.86 -52.04 -28.85
CA LYS A 198 -9.89 -53.10 -28.98
C LYS A 198 -10.28 -53.38 -30.44
N LEU A 199 -10.29 -52.38 -31.30
CA LEU A 199 -10.60 -52.55 -32.73
C LEU A 199 -9.45 -53.23 -33.47
N VAL A 200 -8.21 -52.80 -33.24
CA VAL A 200 -7.01 -53.40 -33.83
C VAL A 200 -6.86 -54.84 -33.38
N THR A 201 -7.05 -55.14 -32.09
CA THR A 201 -7.00 -56.52 -31.57
C THR A 201 -8.09 -57.42 -32.18
N LYS A 202 -9.30 -56.90 -32.45
CA LYS A 202 -10.33 -57.63 -33.20
C LYS A 202 -9.90 -57.90 -34.64
N ARG A 203 -9.43 -56.87 -35.35
CA ARG A 203 -8.94 -57.02 -36.74
C ARG A 203 -7.76 -57.99 -36.84
N ALA A 204 -6.86 -57.99 -35.86
CA ALA A 204 -5.75 -58.93 -35.79
C ALA A 204 -6.25 -60.37 -35.63
N LYS A 205 -7.20 -60.61 -34.71
CA LYS A 205 -7.83 -61.93 -34.56
C LYS A 205 -8.56 -62.37 -35.84
N ASP A 206 -9.28 -61.48 -36.50
CA ASP A 206 -9.96 -61.78 -37.76
C ASP A 206 -8.94 -62.13 -38.87
N ALA A 207 -7.80 -61.45 -38.90
CA ALA A 207 -6.71 -61.73 -39.83
C ALA A 207 -6.02 -63.08 -39.52
N GLU A 208 -5.78 -63.40 -38.25
CA GLU A 208 -5.27 -64.72 -37.81
C GLU A 208 -6.23 -65.85 -38.22
N ILE A 209 -7.54 -65.64 -38.06
CA ILE A 209 -8.56 -66.60 -38.52
C ILE A 209 -8.53 -66.76 -40.04
N ARG A 210 -8.36 -65.68 -40.82
CA ARG A 210 -8.21 -65.78 -42.28
C ARG A 210 -6.92 -66.50 -42.67
N LEU A 211 -5.81 -66.22 -42.00
CA LEU A 211 -4.53 -66.86 -42.24
C LEU A 211 -4.63 -68.37 -41.98
N SER A 212 -5.16 -68.79 -40.83
CA SER A 212 -5.38 -70.21 -40.55
C SER A 212 -6.29 -70.90 -41.57
N GLN A 213 -7.32 -70.21 -42.09
CA GLN A 213 -8.14 -70.74 -43.18
C GLN A 213 -7.36 -70.90 -44.49
N GLU A 214 -6.45 -69.97 -44.81
CA GLU A 214 -5.56 -70.06 -45.97
C GLU A 214 -4.50 -71.15 -45.79
N GLU A 215 -3.88 -71.27 -44.62
CA GLU A 215 -2.98 -72.36 -44.26
C GLU A 215 -3.67 -73.72 -44.40
N HIS A 216 -4.91 -73.86 -43.93
CA HIS A 216 -5.70 -75.09 -44.14
C HIS A 216 -6.06 -75.35 -45.62
N LYS A 217 -6.15 -74.31 -46.46
CA LYS A 217 -6.32 -74.49 -47.92
C LYS A 217 -5.00 -74.91 -48.56
N LEU A 218 -3.89 -74.28 -48.18
CA LEU A 218 -2.55 -74.64 -48.64
C LEU A 218 -2.24 -76.09 -48.28
N LEU A 219 -2.47 -76.51 -47.03
CA LEU A 219 -2.27 -77.91 -46.61
C LEU A 219 -3.10 -78.88 -47.47
N ARG A 220 -4.35 -78.54 -47.79
CA ARG A 220 -5.20 -79.37 -48.67
C ARG A 220 -4.70 -79.41 -50.12
N LEU A 221 -4.12 -78.31 -50.60
CA LEU A 221 -3.51 -78.25 -51.93
C LEU A 221 -2.19 -79.02 -51.96
N ASP A 222 -1.37 -78.92 -50.92
CA ASP A 222 -0.14 -79.69 -50.76
C ASP A 222 -0.43 -81.19 -50.65
N ASP A 223 -1.47 -81.60 -49.90
CA ASP A 223 -1.93 -82.99 -49.85
C ASP A 223 -2.37 -83.49 -51.24
N ARG A 224 -3.08 -82.64 -52.01
CA ARG A 224 -3.49 -82.97 -53.38
C ARG A 224 -2.28 -83.06 -54.31
N LEU A 225 -1.36 -82.11 -54.21
CA LEU A 225 -0.10 -82.10 -54.98
C LEU A 225 0.72 -83.35 -54.65
N GLY A 226 0.83 -83.73 -53.38
CA GLY A 226 1.51 -84.94 -52.93
C GLY A 226 0.87 -86.20 -53.50
N ARG A 227 -0.45 -86.27 -53.59
CA ARG A 227 -1.15 -87.37 -54.27
C ARG A 227 -0.88 -87.40 -55.77
N GLU A 228 -0.98 -86.25 -56.45
CA GLU A 228 -0.67 -86.15 -57.89
C GLU A 228 0.80 -86.47 -58.19
N MET A 229 1.72 -86.07 -57.30
CA MET A 229 3.13 -86.45 -57.38
C MET A 229 3.31 -87.96 -57.20
N ALA A 230 2.64 -88.58 -56.22
CA ALA A 230 2.67 -90.03 -56.04
C ALA A 230 2.09 -90.76 -57.28
N GLU A 231 0.97 -90.28 -57.82
CA GLU A 231 0.41 -90.80 -59.07
C GLU A 231 1.35 -90.62 -60.25
N ASN A 232 2.04 -89.48 -60.36
CA ASN A 232 3.06 -89.28 -61.39
C ASN A 232 4.25 -90.21 -61.21
N VAL A 233 4.73 -90.43 -59.99
CA VAL A 233 5.81 -91.39 -59.72
C VAL A 233 5.34 -92.81 -60.07
N ASP A 234 4.10 -93.18 -59.77
CA ASP A 234 3.53 -94.47 -60.19
C ASP A 234 3.40 -94.58 -61.71
N LYS A 235 2.98 -93.51 -62.40
CA LYS A 235 2.94 -93.42 -63.87
C LYS A 235 4.33 -93.49 -64.47
N GLU A 236 5.32 -92.81 -63.91
CA GLU A 236 6.73 -92.86 -64.31
C GLU A 236 7.31 -94.26 -64.10
N ALA A 237 7.02 -94.92 -62.97
CA ALA A 237 7.42 -96.30 -62.73
C ALA A 237 6.74 -97.26 -63.73
N MET A 238 5.48 -97.02 -64.10
CA MET A 238 4.80 -97.76 -65.17
C MET A 238 5.44 -97.50 -66.53
N LEU A 239 5.77 -96.25 -66.87
CA LEU A 239 6.48 -95.90 -68.09
C LEU A 239 7.87 -96.53 -68.12
N GLU A 240 8.59 -96.55 -67.01
CA GLU A 240 9.90 -97.20 -66.90
C GLU A 240 9.79 -98.72 -67.10
N ARG A 241 8.73 -99.35 -66.57
CA ARG A 241 8.41 -100.77 -66.86
C ARG A 241 8.10 -100.97 -68.34
N ARG A 242 7.28 -100.11 -68.95
CA ARG A 242 6.97 -100.16 -70.39
C ARG A 242 8.19 -99.90 -71.25
N LEU A 243 9.09 -99.00 -70.87
CA LEU A 243 10.36 -98.74 -71.53
C LEU A 243 11.30 -99.95 -71.41
N LYS A 244 11.35 -100.61 -70.25
CA LYS A 244 12.07 -101.88 -70.07
C LYS A 244 11.47 -103.00 -70.92
N GLU A 245 10.14 -103.07 -71.06
CA GLU A 245 9.45 -103.99 -71.98
C GLU A 245 9.76 -103.66 -73.44
N ILE A 246 9.70 -102.39 -73.85
CA ILE A 246 10.07 -101.92 -75.19
C ILE A 246 11.54 -102.23 -75.46
N ALA A 247 12.45 -102.03 -74.50
CA ALA A 247 13.85 -102.38 -74.64
C ALA A 247 14.04 -103.89 -74.83
N ARG A 248 13.34 -104.73 -74.05
CA ARG A 248 13.30 -106.19 -74.26
C ARG A 248 12.69 -106.58 -75.59
N LEU A 249 11.65 -105.90 -76.05
CA LEU A 249 11.02 -106.13 -77.36
C LEU A 249 11.91 -105.67 -78.51
N LYS A 250 12.61 -104.53 -78.39
CA LYS A 250 13.65 -104.09 -79.34
C LYS A 250 14.80 -105.09 -79.38
N GLN A 251 15.22 -105.62 -78.23
CA GLN A 251 16.26 -106.65 -78.17
C GLN A 251 15.77 -107.99 -78.75
N SER A 252 14.53 -108.39 -78.48
CA SER A 252 13.87 -109.56 -79.09
C SER A 252 13.70 -109.40 -80.61
N LEU A 253 13.37 -108.19 -81.08
CA LEU A 253 13.30 -107.85 -82.50
C LEU A 253 14.71 -107.86 -83.12
N LYS A 254 15.75 -107.43 -82.40
CA LYS A 254 17.15 -107.51 -82.83
C LYS A 254 17.62 -108.97 -82.91
N THR A 255 17.24 -109.82 -81.96
CA THR A 255 17.55 -111.26 -82.03
C THR A 255 16.72 -111.97 -83.10
N ALA A 256 15.46 -111.59 -83.29
CA ALA A 256 14.61 -112.09 -84.37
C ALA A 256 15.10 -111.64 -85.75
N ASN A 257 15.52 -110.38 -85.93
CA ASN A 257 16.19 -109.90 -87.15
C ASN A 257 17.54 -110.59 -87.34
N GLY A 258 18.26 -110.90 -86.26
CA GLY A 258 19.45 -111.77 -86.30
C GLY A 258 19.13 -113.18 -86.77
N GLN A 259 18.01 -113.76 -86.32
CA GLN A 259 17.51 -115.07 -86.75
C GLN A 259 17.01 -115.07 -88.20
N VAL A 260 16.36 -113.99 -88.64
CA VAL A 260 16.00 -113.75 -90.04
C VAL A 260 17.27 -113.61 -90.89
N ARG A 261 18.30 -112.90 -90.42
CA ARG A 261 19.61 -112.84 -91.09
C ARG A 261 20.29 -114.20 -91.20
N THR A 262 20.22 -115.05 -90.17
CA THR A 262 20.76 -116.42 -90.23
C THR A 262 19.90 -117.34 -91.09
N ALA A 263 18.58 -117.17 -91.12
CA ALA A 263 17.68 -117.91 -91.99
C ALA A 263 17.87 -117.50 -93.46
N VAL A 264 18.05 -116.21 -93.75
CA VAL A 264 18.42 -115.69 -95.08
C VAL A 264 19.79 -116.19 -95.53
N ARG A 265 20.77 -116.31 -94.62
CA ARG A 265 22.07 -116.94 -94.91
C ARG A 265 21.98 -118.45 -95.11
N ALA A 266 21.15 -119.16 -94.35
CA ALA A 266 20.92 -120.60 -94.50
C ALA A 266 20.13 -120.94 -95.77
N LEU A 267 19.17 -120.09 -96.16
CA LEU A 267 18.42 -120.21 -97.41
C LEU A 267 19.29 -119.91 -98.65
N ARG A 268 20.28 -118.99 -98.53
CA ARG A 268 21.32 -118.79 -99.57
C ARG A 268 22.25 -119.98 -99.75
N ALA A 269 22.52 -120.76 -98.69
CA ALA A 269 23.36 -121.96 -98.76
C ALA A 269 22.65 -123.19 -99.35
N ALA A 270 21.32 -123.12 -99.56
CA ALA A 270 20.48 -124.23 -100.05
C ALA A 270 19.89 -124.03 -101.46
N ASN A 271 20.37 -123.04 -102.22
CA ASN A 271 20.01 -122.78 -103.64
C ASN A 271 18.51 -122.58 -103.94
N VAL A 272 17.77 -121.90 -103.04
CA VAL A 272 16.37 -121.47 -103.22
C VAL A 272 16.29 -119.93 -103.21
N PRO A 273 15.41 -119.27 -103.99
CA PRO A 273 15.41 -117.81 -104.14
C PRO A 273 14.96 -117.11 -102.85
N VAL A 274 15.72 -116.10 -102.39
CA VAL A 274 15.40 -115.31 -101.19
C VAL A 274 14.99 -113.88 -101.59
N PRO A 275 13.80 -113.40 -101.20
CA PRO A 275 13.37 -112.01 -101.43
C PRO A 275 14.03 -111.01 -100.47
N ALA A 276 14.13 -109.77 -100.92
CA ALA A 276 14.84 -108.66 -100.26
C ALA A 276 14.20 -108.23 -98.93
N PHE A 277 15.03 -107.92 -97.93
CA PHE A 277 14.63 -107.33 -96.65
C PHE A 277 15.44 -106.04 -96.43
N GLU A 278 14.74 -104.92 -96.35
CA GLU A 278 15.26 -103.60 -95.96
C GLU A 278 15.15 -103.42 -94.43
N GLU A 279 16.15 -102.76 -93.84
CA GLU A 279 16.30 -102.55 -92.40
C GLU A 279 16.18 -101.04 -92.09
N ILE A 280 15.43 -100.68 -91.04
CA ILE A 280 15.17 -99.29 -90.63
C ILE A 280 15.75 -99.06 -89.22
N GLU A 281 16.60 -98.05 -89.08
CA GLU A 281 17.11 -97.50 -87.80
C GLU A 281 16.43 -96.17 -87.48
N VAL A 282 16.20 -95.87 -86.19
CA VAL A 282 15.68 -94.58 -85.71
C VAL A 282 16.46 -94.15 -84.46
N ALA A 283 16.89 -92.88 -84.46
CA ALA A 283 17.63 -92.18 -83.40
C ALA A 283 16.76 -91.11 -82.71
N ASP A 284 17.12 -90.73 -81.47
CA ASP A 284 16.40 -89.81 -80.57
C ASP A 284 17.18 -88.49 -80.36
N GLU A 285 16.49 -87.35 -80.14
CA GLU A 285 17.04 -86.09 -79.62
C GLU A 285 16.05 -85.29 -78.73
N GLU A 286 16.58 -84.59 -77.71
CA GLU A 286 15.96 -83.61 -76.77
C GLU A 286 16.42 -82.15 -77.06
N PRO A 287 15.79 -81.06 -76.54
CA PRO A 287 16.51 -80.10 -75.64
C PRO A 287 15.65 -79.20 -74.65
N VAL A 288 16.14 -78.73 -73.47
CA VAL A 288 16.90 -77.50 -73.00
C VAL A 288 16.10 -76.18 -72.71
N ALA A 289 16.50 -75.41 -71.66
CA ALA A 289 15.92 -74.17 -71.09
C ALA A 289 16.95 -73.02 -70.85
N GLU A 290 16.51 -71.75 -70.62
CA GLU A 290 17.34 -70.55 -70.35
C GLU A 290 16.77 -69.54 -69.30
N ALA A 291 17.62 -68.62 -68.78
CA ALA A 291 17.44 -67.66 -67.67
C ALA A 291 17.89 -66.21 -68.01
N VAL A 292 17.49 -65.17 -67.22
CA VAL A 292 17.90 -63.74 -67.41
C VAL A 292 18.02 -62.96 -66.06
N THR A 293 18.97 -62.00 -65.97
CA THR A 293 19.23 -61.02 -64.88
C THR A 293 19.35 -59.56 -65.41
N ASN A 294 19.21 -58.50 -64.57
CA ASN A 294 19.47 -57.07 -64.92
C ASN A 294 19.73 -56.14 -63.70
N ASN A 295 20.62 -55.11 -63.82
CA ASN A 295 20.85 -53.98 -62.87
C ASN A 295 21.47 -52.72 -63.56
N THR A 296 21.11 -51.47 -63.16
CA THR A 296 21.60 -50.17 -63.71
C THR A 296 21.74 -49.05 -62.62
N PRO A 297 22.70 -48.08 -62.66
CA PRO A 297 23.18 -47.29 -61.49
C PRO A 297 22.85 -45.77 -61.41
N GLY A 298 21.75 -45.26 -61.97
CA GLY A 298 21.43 -43.81 -61.99
C GLY A 298 20.47 -43.28 -60.90
N ARG A 299 19.77 -44.16 -60.16
CA ARG A 299 18.69 -43.75 -59.23
C ARG A 299 19.16 -43.32 -57.83
N GLN A 300 20.39 -43.63 -57.45
CA GLN A 300 20.86 -43.49 -56.06
C GLN A 300 21.09 -42.04 -55.61
N ASN A 301 21.43 -41.11 -56.51
CA ASN A 301 21.78 -39.72 -56.13
C ASN A 301 20.55 -38.84 -55.82
N VAL A 302 19.42 -39.04 -56.51
CA VAL A 302 18.20 -38.25 -56.26
C VAL A 302 17.52 -38.66 -54.95
N GLU A 303 17.58 -39.95 -54.62
CA GLU A 303 17.00 -40.50 -53.41
C GLU A 303 17.75 -40.03 -52.15
N ALA A 304 19.09 -40.04 -52.19
CA ALA A 304 19.93 -39.52 -51.11
C ALA A 304 19.70 -38.02 -50.81
N LEU A 305 19.57 -37.18 -51.86
CA LEU A 305 19.23 -35.75 -51.73
C LEU A 305 17.84 -35.53 -51.12
N SER A 306 16.88 -36.39 -51.44
CA SER A 306 15.52 -36.32 -50.91
C SER A 306 15.45 -36.64 -49.42
N ASP A 307 16.22 -37.62 -48.96
CA ASP A 307 16.30 -38.00 -47.55
C ASP A 307 17.00 -36.93 -46.71
N GLU A 308 18.07 -36.33 -47.23
CA GLU A 308 18.78 -35.24 -46.58
C GLU A 308 17.87 -34.01 -46.38
N LEU A 309 17.04 -33.68 -47.39
CA LEU A 309 16.07 -32.60 -47.32
C LEU A 309 14.97 -32.87 -46.29
N ARG A 310 14.46 -34.11 -46.25
CA ARG A 310 13.44 -34.52 -45.29
C ARG A 310 13.94 -34.41 -43.85
N ASN A 311 15.16 -34.87 -43.59
CA ASN A 311 15.77 -34.79 -42.26
C ASN A 311 16.00 -33.34 -41.81
N ARG A 312 16.47 -32.46 -42.70
CA ARG A 312 16.64 -31.03 -42.39
C ARG A 312 15.31 -30.31 -42.17
N HIS A 313 14.26 -30.66 -42.92
CA HIS A 313 12.93 -30.10 -42.71
C HIS A 313 12.38 -30.46 -41.33
N ILE A 314 12.53 -31.71 -40.89
CA ILE A 314 12.09 -32.16 -39.56
C ILE A 314 12.86 -31.42 -38.46
N ALA A 315 14.18 -31.29 -38.60
CA ALA A 315 14.99 -30.53 -37.65
C ALA A 315 14.61 -29.05 -37.58
N LEU A 316 14.27 -28.43 -38.72
CA LEU A 316 13.83 -27.04 -38.78
C LEU A 316 12.46 -26.84 -38.13
N THR A 317 11.48 -27.72 -38.38
CA THR A 317 10.14 -27.59 -37.77
C THR A 317 10.20 -27.75 -36.26
N GLU A 318 11.03 -28.67 -35.76
CA GLU A 318 11.27 -28.81 -34.32
C GLU A 318 11.92 -27.54 -33.72
N ARG A 319 12.88 -26.94 -34.43
CA ARG A 319 13.53 -25.70 -34.01
C ARG A 319 12.59 -24.49 -34.03
N LEU A 320 11.70 -24.39 -35.02
CA LEU A 320 10.66 -23.36 -35.08
C LEU A 320 9.63 -23.50 -33.96
N LEU A 321 9.22 -24.74 -33.62
CA LEU A 321 8.30 -25.00 -32.51
C LEU A 321 8.92 -24.69 -31.14
N LYS A 322 10.24 -24.86 -30.99
CA LYS A 322 10.98 -24.55 -29.75
C LYS A 322 11.39 -23.08 -29.62
N ALA A 323 11.43 -22.31 -30.71
CA ALA A 323 11.85 -20.92 -30.68
C ALA A 323 10.77 -20.02 -30.05
N LYS A 324 11.03 -19.51 -28.83
CA LYS A 324 10.12 -18.61 -28.08
C LYS A 324 10.47 -17.11 -28.15
N ALA A 325 11.48 -16.69 -28.93
CA ALA A 325 11.88 -15.29 -29.07
C ALA A 325 12.63 -15.01 -30.39
N SER A 326 12.68 -13.73 -30.82
CA SER A 326 13.27 -13.22 -32.08
C SER A 326 14.81 -13.27 -32.17
N THR A 327 15.49 -13.91 -31.22
CA THR A 327 16.95 -13.91 -31.11
C THR A 327 17.65 -14.71 -32.21
N ASN A 328 16.94 -15.60 -32.91
CA ASN A 328 17.49 -16.47 -33.97
C ASN A 328 16.89 -16.25 -35.36
N ASP A 329 16.11 -15.18 -35.57
CA ASP A 329 15.39 -14.98 -36.85
C ASP A 329 16.32 -14.86 -38.07
N LYS A 330 17.55 -14.36 -37.88
CA LYS A 330 18.53 -14.28 -38.98
C LYS A 330 19.04 -15.66 -39.38
N ALA A 331 19.41 -16.50 -38.41
CA ALA A 331 19.89 -17.86 -38.66
C ALA A 331 18.77 -18.75 -39.22
N LEU A 332 17.55 -18.61 -38.71
CA LEU A 332 16.38 -19.32 -39.24
C LEU A 332 16.09 -18.90 -40.68
N ARG A 333 16.18 -17.61 -41.02
CA ARG A 333 16.03 -17.14 -42.40
C ARG A 333 17.10 -17.69 -43.34
N GLU A 334 18.34 -17.84 -42.88
CA GLU A 334 19.43 -18.46 -43.66
C GLU A 334 19.18 -19.96 -43.87
N GLU A 335 18.78 -20.70 -42.84
CA GLU A 335 18.43 -22.13 -42.95
C GLU A 335 17.23 -22.38 -43.88
N ILE A 336 16.19 -21.53 -43.80
CA ILE A 336 15.04 -21.58 -44.71
C ILE A 336 15.48 -21.31 -46.16
N ALA A 337 16.36 -20.34 -46.38
CA ALA A 337 16.86 -20.00 -47.71
C ALA A 337 17.70 -21.15 -48.32
N ASP A 338 18.50 -21.85 -47.51
CA ASP A 338 19.29 -23.00 -47.97
C ASP A 338 18.44 -24.22 -48.30
N ILE A 339 17.40 -24.48 -47.50
CA ILE A 339 16.44 -25.56 -47.79
C ILE A 339 15.65 -25.26 -49.05
N ALA A 340 15.21 -24.00 -49.22
CA ALA A 340 14.54 -23.57 -50.45
C ALA A 340 15.43 -23.76 -51.69
N ALA A 341 16.72 -23.42 -51.60
CA ALA A 341 17.66 -23.62 -52.72
C ALA A 341 17.82 -25.11 -53.07
N LYS A 342 17.96 -25.99 -52.07
CA LYS A 342 18.07 -27.44 -52.30
C LYS A 342 16.78 -28.07 -52.83
N MET A 343 15.61 -27.60 -52.39
CA MET A 343 14.34 -28.06 -52.98
C MET A 343 14.24 -27.68 -54.45
N VAL A 344 14.68 -26.47 -54.83
CA VAL A 344 14.70 -26.03 -56.24
C VAL A 344 15.62 -26.92 -57.09
N VAL A 345 16.79 -27.32 -56.57
CA VAL A 345 17.69 -28.28 -57.25
C VAL A 345 17.05 -29.66 -57.37
N LEU A 346 16.42 -30.17 -56.32
CA LEU A 346 15.73 -31.46 -56.35
C LEU A 346 14.56 -31.46 -57.32
N THR A 347 13.78 -30.37 -57.39
CA THR A 347 12.71 -30.22 -58.39
C THR A 347 13.27 -30.13 -59.79
N ALA A 348 14.36 -29.40 -60.02
CA ALA A 348 15.02 -29.34 -61.33
C ALA A 348 15.56 -30.73 -61.76
N ALA A 349 16.14 -31.50 -60.84
CA ALA A 349 16.61 -32.86 -61.10
C ALA A 349 15.47 -33.86 -61.37
N ARG A 350 14.31 -33.65 -60.74
CA ARG A 350 13.11 -34.51 -60.92
C ARG A 350 12.33 -34.18 -62.20
N GLU A 351 12.26 -32.91 -62.55
CA GLU A 351 11.60 -32.41 -63.77
C GLU A 351 12.52 -32.56 -65.01
N GLY A 352 13.83 -32.70 -64.81
CA GLY A 352 14.82 -32.89 -65.87
C GLY A 352 14.81 -31.77 -66.89
N GLU A 353 15.00 -32.12 -68.17
CA GLU A 353 15.07 -31.18 -69.30
C GLU A 353 13.78 -30.36 -69.52
N THR A 354 12.66 -30.73 -68.88
CA THR A 354 11.38 -30.00 -69.00
C THR A 354 11.18 -28.91 -67.96
N SER A 355 12.12 -28.73 -67.03
CA SER A 355 11.98 -27.72 -65.98
C SER A 355 12.15 -26.29 -66.53
N PRO A 356 11.23 -25.34 -66.23
CA PRO A 356 11.40 -23.92 -66.56
C PRO A 356 12.40 -23.21 -65.62
N ILE A 357 12.86 -23.91 -64.58
CA ILE A 357 13.71 -23.40 -63.51
C ILE A 357 15.07 -22.85 -64.01
N PRO A 358 15.82 -23.55 -64.89
CA PRO A 358 17.08 -23.04 -65.44
C PRO A 358 16.92 -21.70 -66.16
N ASP A 359 15.84 -21.52 -66.92
CA ASP A 359 15.58 -20.27 -67.65
C ASP A 359 15.18 -19.13 -66.72
N LEU A 360 14.40 -19.43 -65.66
CA LEU A 360 14.04 -18.46 -64.63
C LEU A 360 15.25 -18.00 -63.80
N LEU A 361 16.20 -18.90 -63.51
CA LEU A 361 17.44 -18.57 -62.80
C LEU A 361 18.33 -17.62 -63.63
N ARG A 362 18.36 -17.79 -64.97
CA ARG A 362 19.07 -16.88 -65.88
C ARG A 362 18.40 -15.50 -65.95
N ALA A 363 17.06 -15.47 -66.07
CA ALA A 363 16.30 -14.23 -66.22
C ALA A 363 16.39 -13.29 -65.00
N LYS A 364 16.60 -13.84 -63.79
CA LYS A 364 16.57 -13.09 -62.52
C LYS A 364 17.93 -12.86 -61.86
N SER A 365 19.04 -13.12 -62.54
CA SER A 365 20.42 -12.95 -62.04
C SER A 365 20.88 -11.48 -61.88
N GLN A 366 20.01 -10.48 -62.00
CA GLN A 366 20.42 -9.08 -61.79
C GLN A 366 20.69 -8.82 -60.30
N LYS A 367 21.95 -8.47 -59.99
CA LYS A 367 22.51 -8.20 -58.65
C LYS A 367 21.49 -7.58 -57.69
N SER A 368 21.12 -8.32 -56.65
CA SER A 368 20.46 -7.77 -55.47
C SER A 368 21.44 -6.86 -54.72
N ALA A 369 21.12 -5.57 -54.58
CA ALA A 369 21.89 -4.58 -53.81
C ALA A 369 21.74 -4.74 -52.28
N GLY A 370 21.46 -5.96 -51.80
CA GLY A 370 21.30 -6.31 -50.39
C GLY A 370 22.50 -7.08 -49.83
N LYS A 371 22.76 -6.97 -48.53
CA LYS A 371 23.94 -7.51 -47.83
C LYS A 371 23.97 -9.06 -47.67
N GLY A 372 23.27 -9.83 -48.52
CA GLY A 372 23.19 -11.29 -48.43
C GLY A 372 22.91 -11.98 -49.78
N LEU A 373 23.38 -13.23 -49.92
CA LEU A 373 23.23 -14.02 -51.16
C LEU A 373 21.75 -14.24 -51.50
N SER A 374 21.40 -14.02 -52.77
CA SER A 374 20.06 -14.29 -53.27
C SER A 374 19.78 -15.81 -53.38
N LEU A 375 18.49 -16.18 -53.43
CA LEU A 375 18.09 -17.58 -53.61
C LEU A 375 18.66 -18.17 -54.91
N ALA A 376 18.68 -17.39 -55.99
CA ALA A 376 19.23 -17.84 -57.28
C ALA A 376 20.73 -18.11 -57.20
N GLU A 377 21.49 -17.26 -56.52
CA GLU A 377 22.93 -17.47 -56.29
C GLU A 377 23.20 -18.73 -55.45
N ARG A 378 22.36 -19.02 -54.44
CA ARG A 378 22.46 -20.25 -53.63
C ARG A 378 22.17 -21.51 -54.43
N VAL A 379 21.18 -21.48 -55.33
CA VAL A 379 20.88 -22.61 -56.22
C VAL A 379 22.06 -22.89 -57.16
N LEU A 380 22.65 -21.85 -57.74
CA LEU A 380 23.82 -21.98 -58.63
C LEU A 380 25.10 -22.42 -57.91
N ALA A 381 25.23 -22.12 -56.61
CA ALA A 381 26.32 -22.62 -55.79
C ALA A 381 26.22 -24.12 -55.47
N ILE A 382 24.99 -24.67 -55.44
CA ILE A 382 24.73 -26.09 -55.18
C ILE A 382 24.85 -26.92 -56.45
N ASP A 383 24.25 -26.44 -57.55
CA ASP A 383 24.36 -27.09 -58.85
C ASP A 383 24.64 -26.07 -59.96
N PRO A 384 25.92 -25.90 -60.34
CA PRO A 384 26.31 -24.94 -61.37
C PRO A 384 25.87 -25.37 -62.77
N SER A 385 25.48 -26.64 -62.97
CA SER A 385 25.01 -27.15 -64.27
C SER A 385 23.69 -26.50 -64.69
N LEU A 386 22.86 -26.09 -63.73
CA LEU A 386 21.58 -25.41 -63.97
C LEU A 386 21.72 -24.02 -64.63
N SER A 387 22.91 -23.39 -64.55
CA SER A 387 23.20 -22.15 -65.30
C SER A 387 23.57 -22.40 -66.76
N ARG A 388 24.19 -23.54 -67.04
CA ARG A 388 24.77 -23.89 -68.34
C ARG A 388 23.64 -24.45 -69.21
N GLY A 389 23.04 -23.58 -70.02
CA GLY A 389 22.11 -24.03 -71.04
C GLY A 389 22.78 -24.98 -72.02
N ALA A 390 22.03 -25.99 -72.46
CA ALA A 390 22.36 -26.79 -73.64
C ALA A 390 22.36 -25.88 -74.88
N ASN A 391 23.50 -25.24 -75.12
CA ASN A 391 23.94 -24.74 -76.41
C ASN A 391 25.48 -24.66 -76.38
N ALA A 392 26.10 -25.83 -76.27
CA ALA A 392 27.51 -26.04 -76.61
C ALA A 392 27.55 -27.26 -77.55
N GLN A 393 27.26 -26.99 -78.83
CA GLN A 393 27.64 -27.87 -79.94
C GLN A 393 29.16 -28.17 -79.82
N PRO A 394 29.64 -29.42 -79.97
CA PRO A 394 31.07 -29.64 -80.16
C PRO A 394 31.49 -29.00 -81.51
N PRO A 395 32.74 -28.50 -81.65
CA PRO A 395 33.21 -28.02 -82.94
C PRO A 395 33.24 -29.18 -83.94
N ALA A 396 32.67 -28.96 -85.12
CA ALA A 396 32.80 -29.85 -86.27
C ALA A 396 34.15 -29.59 -86.98
N GLY A 397 34.86 -30.66 -87.32
CA GLY A 397 36.12 -30.68 -88.09
C GLY A 397 37.36 -30.63 -87.18
N GLU A 398 38.30 -31.56 -87.20
CA GLU A 398 38.75 -32.55 -88.21
C GLU A 398 38.93 -33.95 -87.62
#